data_AF-A0A3B0QNX6-F1
#
_entry.id   AF-A0A3B0QNX6-F1
#
_cell.length_a   1.000
_cell.length_b   1.000
_cell.length_c   1.000
_cell.angle_alpha   90.00
_cell.angle_beta   90.00
_cell.angle_gamma   90.00
#
_symmetry.space_group_name_H-M   'P 1'
#
loop_
_entity.id
_entity.type
_entity.pdbx_description
1 polymer ?
#
loop_
_entity_poly.entity_id
_entity_poly.type
_entity_poly.pdbx_seq_one_letter_code
_entity_poly.pdbx_strand_id
1 'polypeptide(L)'
;MVDEATFDELFNVNFKGAFFTIQKALPFLKYGASIVLVSCVVQNKGAATTSVYSATKAALRSLAITLSADLLPRGIRVNVVSSGPIETPIFVRPGPVQGRAGAVKNGFKEKAPIKTMGTPEEVAKAALYFASSGGPLTTSLKERATAW
;
A
#
# COMPACT_ATOMS: atom_id res chain seq x y z
N MET A 1 20.04 -7.13 5.97
CA MET A 1 19.05 -7.37 7.04
C MET A 1 19.00 -6.13 7.92
N VAL A 2 17.91 -5.91 8.66
CA VAL A 2 17.76 -4.77 9.56
C VAL A 2 17.86 -5.23 11.01
N ASP A 3 18.11 -4.31 11.95
CA ASP A 3 18.06 -4.59 13.38
C ASP A 3 16.61 -4.65 13.91
N GLU A 4 16.47 -5.06 15.17
CA GLU A 4 15.16 -5.22 15.83
C GLU A 4 14.42 -3.89 15.96
N ALA A 5 15.12 -2.80 16.30
CA ALA A 5 14.51 -1.47 16.40
C ALA A 5 13.90 -1.01 15.06
N THR A 6 14.62 -1.21 13.96
CA THR A 6 14.12 -0.91 12.60
C THR A 6 12.97 -1.84 12.21
N PHE A 7 13.05 -3.12 12.58
CA PHE A 7 11.97 -4.07 12.35
C PHE A 7 10.68 -3.60 13.02
N ASP A 8 10.77 -3.26 14.30
CA ASP A 8 9.66 -2.79 15.11
C ASP A 8 9.10 -1.48 14.58
N GLU A 9 9.95 -0.51 14.23
CA GLU A 9 9.51 0.76 13.64
C GLU A 9 8.68 0.50 12.36
N LEU A 10 9.21 -0.30 11.44
CA LEU A 10 8.54 -0.60 10.17
C LEU A 10 7.19 -1.30 10.39
N PHE A 11 7.13 -2.31 11.26
CA PHE A 11 5.88 -3.02 11.55
C PHE A 11 4.88 -2.16 12.33
N ASN A 12 5.37 -1.37 13.29
CA ASN A 12 4.54 -0.47 14.09
C ASN A 12 3.87 0.59 13.21
N VAL A 13 4.64 1.21 12.30
CA VAL A 13 4.13 2.26 11.42
C VAL A 13 3.28 1.69 10.30
N ASN A 14 3.78 0.71 9.54
CA ASN A 14 3.13 0.29 8.29
C ASN A 14 1.95 -0.66 8.51
N PHE A 15 1.99 -1.50 9.55
CA PHE A 15 0.99 -2.55 9.75
C PHE A 15 0.15 -2.33 11.00
N LYS A 16 0.80 -2.27 12.17
CA LYS A 16 0.11 -2.11 13.47
C LYS A 16 -0.73 -0.83 13.49
N GLY A 17 -0.17 0.29 13.04
CA GLY A 17 -0.86 1.57 12.94
C GLY A 17 -2.13 1.47 12.08
N ALA A 18 -2.04 0.85 10.90
CA ALA A 18 -3.19 0.65 10.01
C ALA A 18 -4.26 -0.24 10.65
N PHE A 19 -3.85 -1.38 11.24
CA PHE A 19 -4.76 -2.31 11.89
C PHE A 19 -5.56 -1.64 13.01
N PHE A 20 -4.88 -0.96 13.94
CA PHE A 20 -5.56 -0.30 15.07
C PHE A 20 -6.34 0.93 14.64
N THR A 21 -5.92 1.65 13.59
CA THR A 21 -6.73 2.74 13.01
C THR A 21 -8.05 2.20 12.49
N ILE A 22 -8.03 1.10 11.73
CA ILE A 22 -9.26 0.45 11.27
C ILE A 22 -10.10 0.01 12.46
N GLN A 23 -9.52 -0.74 13.40
CA GLN A 23 -10.22 -1.25 14.57
C GLN A 23 -10.96 -0.13 15.33
N LYS A 24 -10.30 1.01 15.56
CA LYS A 24 -10.88 2.14 16.27
C LYS A 24 -11.87 2.94 15.42
N ALA A 25 -11.73 2.94 14.10
CA ALA A 25 -12.66 3.59 13.18
C ALA A 25 -13.96 2.79 12.97
N LEU A 26 -13.92 1.45 13.09
CA LEU A 26 -15.06 0.56 12.77
C LEU A 26 -16.41 0.96 13.40
N PRO A 27 -16.48 1.44 14.67
CA PRO A 27 -17.76 1.87 15.25
C PRO A 27 -18.40 3.08 14.54
N PHE A 28 -17.61 3.90 13.85
CA PHE A 28 -18.07 5.10 13.16
C PHE A 28 -18.39 4.88 11.68
N LEU A 29 -17.98 3.74 11.11
CA LEU A 29 -18.24 3.40 9.72
C LEU A 29 -19.69 2.91 9.55
N LYS A 30 -20.42 3.55 8.63
CA LYS A 30 -21.80 3.23 8.29
C LYS A 30 -21.86 2.24 7.11
N TYR A 31 -23.05 1.71 6.85
CA TYR A 31 -23.32 0.95 5.63
C TYR A 31 -22.87 1.74 4.39
N GLY A 32 -22.20 1.07 3.45
CA GLY A 32 -21.65 1.68 2.25
C GLY A 32 -20.28 2.36 2.44
N ALA A 33 -19.72 2.38 3.66
CA ALA A 33 -18.38 2.89 3.89
C ALA A 33 -17.31 2.08 3.12
N SER A 34 -16.18 2.72 2.85
CA SER A 34 -15.05 2.12 2.14
C SER A 34 -13.75 2.39 2.90
N ILE A 35 -12.97 1.34 3.10
CA ILE A 35 -11.61 1.39 3.63
C ILE A 35 -10.67 1.16 2.46
N VAL A 36 -9.71 2.08 2.26
CA VAL A 36 -8.69 1.96 1.21
C VAL A 36 -7.31 1.93 1.86
N LEU A 37 -6.60 0.83 1.69
CA LEU A 37 -5.23 0.66 2.17
C LEU A 37 -4.23 0.88 1.02
N VAL A 38 -3.11 1.53 1.31
CA VAL A 38 -2.05 1.76 0.32
C VAL A 38 -0.89 0.79 0.55
N SER A 39 -0.74 -0.16 -0.39
CA SER A 39 0.35 -1.12 -0.44
C SER A 39 1.33 -0.80 -1.58
N CYS A 40 2.29 -1.68 -1.83
CA CYS A 40 3.34 -1.49 -2.83
C CYS A 40 3.65 -2.77 -3.59
N VAL A 41 3.99 -2.66 -4.88
CA VAL A 41 4.33 -3.79 -5.76
C VAL A 41 5.50 -4.66 -5.28
N VAL A 42 6.38 -4.12 -4.42
CA VAL A 42 7.52 -4.87 -3.87
C VAL A 42 7.08 -6.10 -3.08
N GLN A 43 5.84 -6.13 -2.58
CA GLN A 43 5.25 -7.30 -1.92
C GLN A 43 5.20 -8.55 -2.81
N ASN A 44 5.15 -8.39 -4.14
CA ASN A 44 5.03 -9.50 -5.10
C ASN A 44 6.31 -9.76 -5.90
N LYS A 45 7.16 -8.74 -6.08
CA LYS A 45 8.35 -8.84 -6.94
C LYS A 45 9.63 -9.17 -6.18
N GLY A 46 9.69 -8.81 -4.89
CA GLY A 46 10.93 -8.82 -4.12
C GLY A 46 11.93 -7.77 -4.62
N ALA A 47 12.59 -7.08 -3.71
CA ALA A 47 13.70 -6.21 -4.05
C ALA A 47 14.79 -6.36 -2.98
N ALA A 48 16.05 -6.27 -3.42
CA ALA A 48 17.16 -6.24 -2.48
C ALA A 48 16.93 -5.11 -1.47
N THR A 49 17.34 -5.35 -0.22
CA THR A 49 17.25 -4.40 0.91
C THR A 49 15.84 -3.97 1.34
N THR A 50 14.76 -4.54 0.81
CA THR A 50 13.39 -4.17 1.19
C THR A 50 12.64 -5.27 1.97
N SER A 51 13.32 -6.25 2.56
CA SER A 51 12.70 -7.47 3.11
C SER A 51 11.56 -7.16 4.10
N VAL A 52 11.86 -6.47 5.20
CA VAL A 52 10.88 -6.14 6.25
C VAL A 52 9.81 -5.20 5.73
N TYR A 53 10.18 -4.15 5.00
CA TYR A 53 9.22 -3.24 4.37
C TYR A 53 8.22 -3.99 3.47
N SER A 54 8.71 -4.89 2.61
CA SER A 54 7.86 -5.68 1.70
C SER A 54 6.94 -6.61 2.47
N ALA A 55 7.42 -7.20 3.57
CA ALA A 55 6.60 -8.02 4.46
C ALA A 55 5.44 -7.20 5.07
N THR A 56 5.70 -5.97 5.54
CA THR A 56 4.61 -5.12 6.07
C THR A 56 3.56 -4.77 5.01
N LYS A 57 3.97 -4.56 3.76
CA LYS A 57 3.05 -4.28 2.64
C LYS A 57 2.25 -5.53 2.22
N ALA A 58 2.87 -6.70 2.24
CA ALA A 58 2.17 -7.99 2.06
C ALA A 58 1.15 -8.24 3.18
N ALA A 59 1.49 -7.91 4.43
CA ALA A 59 0.58 -8.03 5.57
C ALA A 59 -0.67 -7.14 5.41
N LEU A 60 -0.53 -5.90 4.93
CA LEU A 60 -1.68 -5.04 4.60
C LEU A 60 -2.58 -5.65 3.51
N ARG A 61 -1.98 -6.26 2.47
CA ARG A 61 -2.76 -6.92 1.42
C ARG A 61 -3.54 -8.10 1.98
N SER A 62 -2.91 -8.94 2.80
CA SER A 62 -3.59 -10.06 3.44
C SER A 62 -4.71 -9.58 4.35
N LEU A 63 -4.46 -8.54 5.15
CA LEU A 63 -5.44 -7.93 6.04
C LEU A 63 -6.68 -7.43 5.29
N ALA A 64 -6.49 -6.76 4.15
CA ALA A 64 -7.61 -6.27 3.35
C ALA A 64 -8.51 -7.40 2.81
N ILE A 65 -7.91 -8.52 2.38
CA ILE A 65 -8.67 -9.69 1.89
C ILE A 65 -9.54 -10.24 3.02
N THR A 66 -8.94 -10.50 4.18
CA THR A 66 -9.69 -11.04 5.34
C THR A 66 -10.75 -10.05 5.83
N LEU A 67 -10.41 -8.76 6.01
CA LEU A 67 -11.37 -7.76 6.49
C LEU A 67 -12.52 -7.50 5.50
N SER A 68 -12.29 -7.66 4.19
CA SER A 68 -13.38 -7.55 3.23
C SER A 68 -14.45 -8.62 3.42
N ALA A 69 -14.06 -9.84 3.84
CA ALA A 69 -15.00 -10.89 4.20
C ALA A 69 -15.67 -10.60 5.55
N ASP A 70 -14.88 -10.23 6.57
CA ASP A 70 -15.39 -9.98 7.93
C ASP A 70 -16.40 -8.83 7.99
N LEU A 71 -16.21 -7.81 7.14
CA LEU A 71 -17.03 -6.59 7.16
C LEU A 71 -18.14 -6.59 6.09
N LEU A 72 -18.22 -7.63 5.25
CA LEU A 72 -19.27 -7.79 4.25
C LEU A 72 -20.68 -7.72 4.87
N PRO A 73 -21.00 -8.36 6.02
CA PRO A 73 -22.32 -8.26 6.64
C PRO A 73 -22.68 -6.84 7.11
N ARG A 74 -21.67 -5.98 7.34
CA ARG A 74 -21.88 -4.57 7.68
C ARG A 74 -22.00 -3.65 6.46
N GLY A 75 -21.87 -4.19 5.25
CA GLY A 75 -21.87 -3.44 3.99
C GLY A 75 -20.68 -2.50 3.86
N ILE A 76 -19.54 -2.81 4.51
CA ILE A 76 -18.31 -2.01 4.44
C ILE A 76 -17.35 -2.70 3.47
N ARG A 77 -16.83 -1.93 2.52
CA ARG A 77 -15.87 -2.41 1.52
C ARG A 77 -14.45 -2.18 1.99
N VAL A 78 -13.55 -3.09 1.66
CA VAL A 78 -12.11 -2.95 1.95
C VAL A 78 -11.33 -3.24 0.68
N ASN A 79 -10.51 -2.27 0.25
CA ASN A 79 -9.74 -2.34 -0.98
C ASN A 79 -8.28 -1.96 -0.73
N VAL A 80 -7.40 -2.36 -1.64
CA VAL A 80 -5.97 -2.02 -1.61
C VAL A 80 -5.57 -1.38 -2.92
N VAL A 81 -4.90 -0.24 -2.84
CA VAL A 81 -4.17 0.34 -3.97
C VAL A 81 -2.72 -0.12 -3.87
N SER A 82 -2.22 -0.81 -4.90
CA SER A 82 -0.85 -1.37 -4.88
C SER A 82 0.04 -0.59 -5.83
N SER A 83 0.67 0.47 -5.34
CA SER A 83 1.43 1.37 -6.22
C SER A 83 2.79 0.79 -6.65
N GLY A 84 3.19 1.15 -7.87
CA GLY A 84 4.58 1.11 -8.31
C GLY A 84 5.44 2.18 -7.61
N PRO A 85 6.66 2.45 -8.11
CA PRO A 85 7.46 3.59 -7.65
C PRO A 85 6.74 4.91 -7.98
N ILE A 86 6.40 5.69 -6.94
CA ILE A 86 5.69 6.98 -7.08
C ILE A 86 6.63 8.12 -6.69
N GLU A 87 6.67 9.20 -7.50
CA GLU A 87 7.50 10.37 -7.21
C GLU A 87 7.02 11.10 -5.95
N THR A 88 7.56 10.67 -4.80
CA THR A 88 7.25 11.25 -3.49
C THR A 88 8.54 11.61 -2.75
N PRO A 89 8.46 12.46 -1.71
CA PRO A 89 9.62 12.75 -0.85
C PRO A 89 10.18 11.55 -0.09
N ILE A 90 9.56 10.36 -0.16
CA ILE A 90 10.01 9.18 0.61
C ILE A 90 11.44 8.75 0.26
N PHE A 91 11.91 9.04 -0.96
CA PHE A 91 13.27 8.72 -1.41
C PHE A 91 14.34 9.68 -0.89
N VAL A 92 13.93 10.84 -0.35
CA VAL A 92 14.84 11.89 0.16
C VAL A 92 14.72 12.09 1.67
N ARG A 93 13.71 11.49 2.33
CA ARG A 93 13.51 11.61 3.78
C ARG A 93 14.41 10.66 4.56
N PRO A 94 14.88 11.07 5.76
CA PRO A 94 15.51 10.15 6.69
C PRO A 94 14.52 9.07 7.16
N GLY A 95 14.97 7.82 7.22
CA GLY A 95 14.14 6.71 7.71
C GLY A 95 14.67 5.33 7.32
N PRO A 96 14.05 4.26 7.84
CA PRO A 96 14.53 2.87 7.69
C PRO A 96 14.46 2.33 6.25
N VAL A 97 13.76 3.03 5.36
CA VAL A 97 13.72 2.75 3.91
C VAL A 97 14.77 3.60 3.15
N GLN A 98 15.86 3.99 3.83
CA GLN A 98 16.94 4.74 3.19
C GLN A 98 17.70 3.89 2.17
N GLY A 99 17.71 4.38 0.94
CA GLY A 99 18.56 3.87 -0.13
C GLY A 99 18.57 4.81 -1.32
N ARG A 100 19.55 5.73 -1.35
CA ARG A 100 20.12 6.37 -2.55
C ARG A 100 19.15 7.22 -3.41
N ALA A 101 18.76 8.38 -2.89
CA ALA A 101 17.87 9.37 -3.54
C ALA A 101 18.12 9.67 -5.03
N GLY A 102 19.37 9.62 -5.52
CA GLY A 102 19.72 9.85 -6.93
C GLY A 102 19.74 8.59 -7.79
N ALA A 103 20.54 7.58 -7.40
CA ALA A 103 20.74 6.36 -8.19
C ALA A 103 19.48 5.47 -8.25
N VAL A 104 18.62 5.53 -7.22
CA VAL A 104 17.41 4.69 -7.15
C VAL A 104 16.27 5.27 -7.98
N LYS A 105 16.16 6.60 -8.12
CA LYS A 105 15.18 7.21 -9.04
C LYS A 105 15.46 6.83 -10.49
N ASN A 106 16.71 6.93 -10.94
CA ASN A 106 17.09 6.52 -12.30
C ASN A 106 16.92 5.01 -12.50
N GLY A 107 17.30 4.19 -11.51
CA GLY A 107 17.09 2.75 -11.56
C GLY A 107 15.63 2.31 -11.56
N PHE A 108 14.71 3.07 -10.96
CA PHE A 108 13.27 2.80 -11.06
C PHE A 108 12.70 3.23 -12.40
N LYS A 109 13.14 4.38 -12.94
CA LYS A 109 12.77 4.80 -14.29
C LYS A 109 13.21 3.76 -15.32
N GLU A 110 14.45 3.28 -15.27
CA GLU A 110 14.94 2.28 -16.25
C GLU A 110 14.23 0.92 -16.17
N LYS A 111 13.73 0.54 -14.99
CA LYS A 111 13.03 -0.74 -14.77
C LYS A 111 11.52 -0.67 -14.97
N ALA A 112 10.94 0.52 -15.03
CA ALA A 112 9.53 0.70 -15.32
C ALA A 112 9.29 0.48 -16.83
N PRO A 113 8.27 -0.30 -17.23
CA PRO A 113 7.91 -0.48 -18.64
C PRO A 113 7.73 0.83 -19.41
N ILE A 114 7.17 1.88 -18.81
CA ILE A 114 6.98 3.19 -19.45
C ILE A 114 8.13 4.15 -19.23
N LYS A 115 9.20 3.67 -18.58
CA LYS A 115 10.41 4.41 -18.25
C LYS A 115 10.20 5.66 -17.38
N THR A 116 9.05 5.76 -16.72
CA THR A 116 8.73 6.85 -15.79
C THR A 116 8.26 6.30 -14.45
N MET A 117 8.24 7.17 -13.45
CA MET A 117 7.63 6.88 -12.16
C MET A 117 6.19 7.39 -12.16
N GLY A 118 5.32 6.75 -11.39
CA GLY A 118 3.95 7.23 -11.22
C GLY A 118 3.87 8.48 -10.34
N THR A 119 2.73 9.15 -10.35
CA THR A 119 2.50 10.38 -9.58
C THR A 119 1.54 10.17 -8.39
N PRO A 120 1.61 11.01 -7.35
CA PRO A 120 0.66 10.96 -6.24
C PRO A 120 -0.81 11.09 -6.70
N GLU A 121 -1.05 11.86 -7.75
CA GLU A 121 -2.39 12.09 -8.32
C GLU A 121 -2.98 10.81 -8.93
N GLU A 122 -2.16 9.93 -9.48
CA GLU A 122 -2.61 8.63 -10.00
C GLU A 122 -3.08 7.72 -8.87
N VAL A 123 -2.32 7.67 -7.77
CA VAL A 123 -2.71 6.93 -6.56
C VAL A 123 -3.99 7.52 -5.95
N ALA A 124 -4.11 8.85 -5.93
CA ALA A 124 -5.30 9.54 -5.44
C ALA A 124 -6.55 9.22 -6.28
N LYS A 125 -6.43 9.17 -7.62
CA LYS A 125 -7.53 8.75 -8.51
C LYS A 125 -7.97 7.31 -8.24
N ALA A 126 -7.02 6.39 -8.05
CA ALA A 126 -7.33 5.00 -7.69
C ALA A 126 -8.03 4.91 -6.32
N ALA A 127 -7.53 5.64 -5.32
CA ALA A 127 -8.16 5.70 -4.00
C ALA A 127 -9.58 6.28 -4.06
N LEU A 128 -9.78 7.35 -4.85
CA LEU A 128 -11.09 7.96 -5.06
C LEU A 128 -12.08 6.98 -5.70
N TYR A 129 -11.64 6.24 -6.72
CA TYR A 129 -12.47 5.21 -7.36
C TYR A 129 -12.96 4.18 -6.33
N PHE A 130 -12.07 3.65 -5.50
CA PHE A 130 -12.44 2.69 -4.46
C PHE A 130 -13.28 3.28 -3.32
N ALA A 131 -13.06 4.55 -2.99
CA ALA A 131 -13.85 5.25 -1.99
C ALA A 131 -15.28 5.53 -2.49
N SER A 132 -15.46 5.78 -3.78
CA SER A 132 -16.76 6.05 -4.39
C SER A 132 -17.72 4.86 -4.34
N SER A 133 -19.03 5.13 -4.45
CA SER A 133 -20.11 4.13 -4.47
C SER A 133 -20.03 3.16 -5.67
N GLY A 134 -19.23 3.47 -6.69
CA GLY A 134 -19.01 2.62 -7.87
C GLY A 134 -17.93 1.55 -7.71
N GLY A 135 -17.22 1.50 -6.57
CA GLY A 135 -16.23 0.45 -6.30
C GLY A 135 -16.91 -0.88 -5.93
N PRO A 136 -16.50 -2.04 -6.48
CA PRO A 136 -17.23 -3.29 -6.23
C PRO A 136 -17.09 -3.77 -4.77
N LEU A 137 -18.06 -4.57 -4.31
CA LEU A 137 -18.15 -5.04 -2.91
C LEU A 137 -16.99 -5.93 -2.48
N THR A 138 -16.42 -6.68 -3.42
CA THR A 138 -15.27 -7.57 -3.22
C THR A 138 -14.27 -7.30 -4.32
N THR A 139 -13.37 -6.35 -4.11
CA THR A 139 -12.27 -6.14 -5.05
C THR A 139 -10.97 -5.99 -4.29
N SER A 140 -10.36 -7.12 -3.96
CA SER A 140 -8.91 -7.13 -4.11
C SER A 140 -8.67 -6.91 -5.60
N LEU A 141 -8.45 -5.66 -6.05
CA LEU A 141 -7.82 -5.51 -7.36
C LEU A 141 -6.47 -6.21 -7.17
N LYS A 142 -6.37 -7.42 -7.72
CA LYS A 142 -5.19 -7.73 -8.50
C LYS A 142 -5.19 -6.65 -9.58
N GLU A 143 -4.66 -5.49 -9.24
CA GLU A 143 -3.82 -4.82 -10.19
C GLU A 143 -2.79 -5.90 -10.54
N ARG A 144 -3.09 -6.66 -11.62
CA ARG A 144 -2.10 -6.82 -12.68
C ARG A 144 -1.36 -5.51 -12.63
N ALA A 145 -0.07 -5.55 -12.32
CA ALA A 145 0.79 -4.48 -12.74
C ALA A 145 0.40 -4.27 -14.20
N THR A 146 -0.46 -3.29 -14.45
CA THR A 146 -0.49 -2.65 -15.73
C THR A 146 0.96 -2.30 -15.88
N ALA A 147 1.54 -2.87 -16.94
CA ALA A 147 2.80 -2.41 -17.43
C ALA A 147 2.58 -0.94 -17.76
N TRP A 148 2.72 -0.11 -16.73
CA TRP A 148 3.11 1.26 -16.81
C TRP A 148 4.43 1.32 -16.02
#